data_AF-A0AAW0QM04-F1
#
_entry.id   AF-A0AAW0QM04-F1
#
_cell.length_a   1.000
_cell.length_b   1.000
_cell.length_c   1.000
_cell.angle_alpha   90.00
_cell.angle_beta   90.00
_cell.angle_gamma   90.00
#
_symmetry.space_group_name_H-M   'P 1'
#
loop_
_entity.id
_entity.type
_entity.pdbx_description
1 polymer ?
#
loop_
_entity_poly.entity_id
_entity_poly.type
_entity_poly.pdbx_seq_one_letter_code
_entity_poly.pdbx_strand_id
1 'polypeptide(L)'
;MQFSYLLSAFLATLAVASPIANPEVEADIAARDETYEAAALEARAGGDTVPFEVLGPKASGLKDGNWYVFAQKTPNGKRFDGDNFEPKDELEKLQKTLKFAHIKLITGQYKETKGKGKKGKVEKRDFLDLKFHDLSKETKAMDAPIKLRHTKWSVSKDDKEEWKEQISFVKETTKAKIDALSGFDAGYKKDHPKYSVDNNNCNSYAEFIKKKL
;
A
#
# COMPACT_ATOMS: atom_id res chain seq x y z
N MET A 1 27.97 48.36 61.37
CA MET A 1 27.08 48.96 62.38
C MET A 1 26.03 49.76 61.66
N GLN A 2 24.74 49.49 61.96
CA GLN A 2 23.59 50.40 61.81
C GLN A 2 23.17 50.79 60.37
N PHE A 3 21.92 51.00 60.02
CA PHE A 3 20.61 50.65 60.56
C PHE A 3 19.63 50.79 59.37
N SER A 4 18.58 50.00 59.39
CA SER A 4 17.43 50.01 58.50
C SER A 4 16.73 51.38 58.40
N TYR A 5 15.95 51.63 57.33
CA TYR A 5 14.47 51.57 57.38
C TYR A 5 13.80 52.28 56.18
N LEU A 6 12.87 51.54 55.55
CA LEU A 6 11.51 51.91 55.13
C LEU A 6 11.28 53.24 54.40
N LEU A 7 10.64 53.18 53.23
CA LEU A 7 9.20 53.53 53.17
C LEU A 7 8.56 53.08 51.85
N SER A 8 7.39 52.47 51.99
CA SER A 8 6.41 52.20 50.94
C SER A 8 6.01 53.45 50.17
N ALA A 9 5.84 53.31 48.85
CA ALA A 9 4.84 54.05 48.11
C ALA A 9 4.04 53.07 47.24
N PHE A 10 2.78 52.92 47.62
CA PHE A 10 1.76 52.08 47.02
C PHE A 10 1.08 52.85 45.87
N LEU A 11 0.59 52.11 44.87
CA LEU A 11 -0.51 52.44 43.93
C LEU A 11 -0.35 53.65 42.99
N ALA A 12 -0.32 53.40 41.67
CA ALA A 12 -1.55 53.39 40.85
C ALA A 12 -1.22 53.47 39.34
N THR A 13 -1.59 52.40 38.62
CA THR A 13 -2.18 52.37 37.27
C THR A 13 -1.72 53.36 36.19
N LEU A 14 -1.22 52.81 35.08
CA LEU A 14 -1.90 52.98 33.78
C LEU A 14 -1.68 51.73 32.93
N ALA A 15 -2.76 50.95 32.77
CA ALA A 15 -2.87 49.99 31.70
C ALA A 15 -3.09 50.76 30.39
N VAL A 16 -2.23 50.53 29.39
CA VAL A 16 -2.62 50.66 27.99
C VAL A 16 -2.08 49.45 27.25
N ALA A 17 -3.02 48.81 26.58
CA ALA A 17 -2.91 47.59 25.82
C ALA A 17 -1.81 47.63 24.76
N SER A 18 -1.10 46.51 24.62
CA SER A 18 -0.67 45.99 23.33
C SER A 18 -0.66 44.47 23.45
N PRO A 19 -1.40 43.72 22.60
CA PRO A 19 -1.41 42.27 22.69
C PRO A 19 0.00 41.76 22.39
N ILE A 20 0.56 41.05 23.37
CA ILE A 20 1.69 40.16 23.14
C ILE A 20 1.21 39.17 22.08
N ALA A 21 1.87 39.16 20.92
CA ALA A 21 1.67 38.12 19.92
C ALA A 21 1.89 36.77 20.61
N ASN A 22 0.79 36.06 20.84
CA ASN A 22 0.77 34.68 21.23
C ASN A 22 1.29 33.92 20.00
N PRO A 23 2.44 33.21 20.04
CA PRO A 23 2.66 32.18 19.07
C PRO A 23 1.66 31.07 19.42
N GLU A 24 0.48 31.14 18.79
CA GLU A 24 -0.28 29.93 18.55
C GLU A 24 0.70 28.93 17.96
N VAL A 25 1.01 27.92 18.76
CA VAL A 25 1.49 26.64 18.25
C VAL A 25 0.38 26.19 17.32
N GLU A 26 0.49 26.57 16.04
CA GLU A 26 -0.09 25.82 14.94
C GLU A 26 0.49 24.42 15.08
N ALA A 27 -0.21 23.61 15.85
CA ALA A 27 -0.06 22.17 15.87
C ALA A 27 -0.55 21.72 14.50
N ASP A 28 0.33 21.85 13.52
CA ASP A 28 0.40 21.09 12.29
C ASP A 28 0.61 19.62 12.69
N ILE A 29 -0.43 19.03 13.29
CA ILE A 29 -0.58 17.59 13.36
C ILE A 29 -1.28 17.24 12.06
N ALA A 30 -0.43 17.12 11.04
CA ALA A 30 -0.65 16.35 9.85
C ALA A 30 -1.63 15.21 10.15
N ALA A 31 -2.67 15.12 9.31
CA ALA A 31 -3.54 13.96 9.19
C ALA A 31 -2.68 12.69 9.14
N ARG A 32 -2.44 12.14 10.31
CA ARG A 32 -1.63 10.95 10.53
C ARG A 32 -2.57 9.81 10.20
N ASP A 33 -2.60 9.51 8.90
CA ASP A 33 -3.22 8.38 8.23
C ASP A 33 -3.71 7.32 9.23
N GLU A 34 -5.00 7.36 9.57
CA GLU A 34 -5.62 6.47 10.55
C GLU A 34 -5.42 4.98 10.19
N THR A 35 -5.11 4.69 8.92
CA THR A 35 -4.75 3.35 8.48
C THR A 35 -3.37 2.88 9.00
N TYR A 36 -2.46 3.81 9.31
CA TYR A 36 -1.14 3.49 9.86
C TYR A 36 -1.22 3.08 11.34
N GLU A 37 -2.02 3.80 12.14
CA GLU A 37 -2.27 3.43 13.54
C GLU A 37 -3.01 2.09 13.62
N ALA A 38 -4.04 1.87 12.79
CA ALA A 38 -4.78 0.61 12.78
C ALA A 38 -3.91 -0.59 12.37
N ALA A 39 -3.11 -0.47 11.31
CA ALA A 39 -2.20 -1.54 10.89
C ALA A 39 -1.08 -1.79 11.91
N ALA A 40 -0.57 -0.73 12.57
CA ALA A 40 0.43 -0.86 13.64
C ALA A 40 -0.16 -1.45 14.94
N LEU A 41 -1.45 -1.20 15.23
CA LEU A 41 -2.18 -1.77 16.37
C LEU A 41 -2.52 -3.25 16.15
N GLU A 42 -3.00 -3.62 14.96
CA GLU A 42 -3.16 -5.04 14.60
C GLU A 42 -1.83 -5.78 14.58
N ALA A 43 -0.73 -5.08 14.25
CA ALA A 43 0.59 -5.67 14.34
C ALA A 43 1.04 -6.00 15.76
N ARG A 44 0.42 -5.41 16.80
CA ARG A 44 0.71 -5.60 18.23
C ARG A 44 -0.22 -6.59 18.93
N ALA A 45 -1.41 -6.84 18.38
CA ALA A 45 -2.27 -7.92 18.86
C ALA A 45 -1.69 -9.27 18.40
N GLY A 46 -1.53 -10.23 19.30
CA GLY A 46 -1.06 -11.57 18.93
C GLY A 46 -2.00 -12.24 17.92
N GLY A 47 -1.47 -13.16 17.11
CA GLY A 47 -2.23 -13.84 16.05
C GLY A 47 -1.79 -13.46 14.64
N ASP A 48 -2.45 -14.05 13.66
CA ASP A 48 -2.20 -13.79 12.24
C ASP A 48 -2.80 -12.44 11.81
N THR A 49 -2.12 -11.72 10.92
CA THR A 49 -2.67 -10.48 10.35
C THR A 49 -3.68 -10.77 9.25
N VAL A 50 -4.57 -9.80 8.95
CA VAL A 50 -5.52 -9.91 7.84
C VAL A 50 -4.82 -10.21 6.50
N PRO A 51 -3.70 -9.56 6.13
CA PRO A 51 -2.93 -9.96 4.96
C PRO A 51 -2.49 -11.42 4.97
N PHE A 52 -2.02 -11.94 6.12
CA PHE A 52 -1.65 -13.35 6.22
C PHE A 52 -2.87 -14.27 6.06
N GLU A 53 -4.01 -13.96 6.66
CA GLU A 53 -5.24 -14.75 6.52
C GLU A 53 -5.71 -14.87 5.05
N VAL A 54 -5.41 -13.87 4.22
CA VAL A 54 -5.79 -13.82 2.79
C VAL A 54 -4.73 -14.50 1.91
N LEU A 55 -3.46 -14.17 2.10
CA LEU A 55 -2.36 -14.60 1.23
C LEU A 55 -1.73 -15.93 1.68
N GLY A 56 -1.62 -16.13 2.98
CA GLY A 56 -0.95 -17.29 3.60
C GLY A 56 -1.50 -18.62 3.10
N PRO A 57 -2.83 -18.84 3.09
CA PRO A 57 -3.43 -20.08 2.59
C PRO A 57 -3.18 -20.35 1.09
N LYS A 58 -2.74 -19.35 0.31
CA LYS A 58 -2.49 -19.51 -1.13
C LYS A 58 -1.14 -20.11 -1.44
N ALA A 59 -0.19 -20.04 -0.51
CA ALA A 59 1.17 -20.52 -0.68
C ALA A 59 1.49 -21.58 0.37
N SER A 60 2.03 -22.73 -0.05
CA SER A 60 2.53 -23.75 0.86
C SER A 60 4.01 -23.52 1.20
N GLY A 61 4.41 -23.88 2.41
CA GLY A 61 5.83 -23.88 2.80
C GLY A 61 6.47 -22.50 2.85
N LEU A 62 5.73 -21.48 3.31
CA LEU A 62 6.26 -20.14 3.52
C LEU A 62 7.48 -20.16 4.47
N LYS A 63 8.53 -19.41 4.13
CA LYS A 63 9.80 -19.33 4.86
C LYS A 63 10.01 -17.91 5.36
N ASP A 64 10.24 -17.77 6.67
CA ASP A 64 10.47 -16.46 7.30
C ASP A 64 11.57 -15.68 6.57
N GLY A 65 11.27 -14.43 6.21
CA GLY A 65 12.17 -13.53 5.50
C GLY A 65 12.13 -13.64 3.97
N ASN A 66 11.46 -14.64 3.39
CA ASN A 66 11.38 -14.79 1.94
C ASN A 66 10.30 -13.89 1.32
N TRP A 67 10.48 -13.59 0.03
CA TRP A 67 9.58 -12.73 -0.74
C TRP A 67 8.68 -13.57 -1.64
N TYR A 68 7.43 -13.17 -1.75
CA TYR A 68 6.41 -13.91 -2.48
C TYR A 68 5.64 -13.01 -3.43
N VAL A 69 5.18 -13.61 -4.53
CA VAL A 69 4.36 -12.98 -5.55
C VAL A 69 3.02 -13.70 -5.61
N PHE A 70 1.95 -12.91 -5.56
CA PHE A 70 0.57 -13.36 -5.75
C PHE A 70 -0.05 -12.60 -6.92
N ALA A 71 -1.06 -13.18 -7.55
CA ALA A 71 -1.86 -12.54 -8.58
C ALA A 71 -3.29 -12.40 -8.08
N GLN A 72 -3.78 -11.17 -8.09
CA GLN A 72 -5.17 -10.86 -7.80
C GLN A 72 -5.90 -10.53 -9.10
N LYS A 73 -6.98 -11.24 -9.39
CA LYS A 73 -7.82 -10.99 -10.56
C LYS A 73 -9.17 -10.42 -10.12
N THR A 74 -9.49 -9.21 -10.57
CA THR A 74 -10.81 -8.62 -10.36
C THR A 74 -11.82 -9.29 -11.31
N PRO A 75 -12.92 -9.88 -10.80
CA PRO A 75 -13.94 -10.50 -11.64
C PRO A 75 -14.61 -9.51 -12.61
N ASN A 76 -15.20 -10.04 -13.67
CA ASN A 76 -16.03 -9.24 -14.57
C ASN A 76 -17.22 -8.61 -13.81
N GLY A 77 -17.62 -7.40 -14.22
CA GLY A 77 -18.73 -6.67 -13.60
C GLY A 77 -18.42 -6.03 -12.25
N LYS A 78 -17.24 -6.30 -11.67
CA LYS A 78 -16.74 -5.61 -10.48
C LYS A 78 -15.92 -4.39 -10.89
N ARG A 79 -16.10 -3.28 -10.17
CA ARG A 79 -15.25 -2.09 -10.30
C ARG A 79 -13.92 -2.40 -9.61
N PHE A 80 -12.79 -2.10 -10.25
CA PHE A 80 -11.49 -2.15 -9.60
C PHE A 80 -11.14 -0.77 -9.03
N ASP A 81 -10.48 -0.75 -7.88
CA ASP A 81 -10.00 0.50 -7.28
C ASP A 81 -8.87 1.10 -8.11
N GLY A 82 -9.10 2.33 -8.56
CA GLY A 82 -8.22 3.10 -9.44
C GLY A 82 -8.99 3.94 -10.45
N ASP A 83 -8.30 4.88 -11.11
CA ASP A 83 -8.86 5.59 -12.25
C ASP A 83 -9.10 4.58 -13.39
N ASN A 84 -10.37 4.23 -13.63
CA ASN A 84 -10.76 3.43 -14.79
C ASN A 84 -10.91 4.38 -15.98
N PHE A 85 -9.82 4.54 -16.72
CA PHE A 85 -9.78 5.39 -17.91
C PHE A 85 -10.04 4.58 -19.19
N GLU A 86 -10.05 3.25 -19.11
CA GLU A 86 -10.50 2.37 -20.18
C GLU A 86 -11.99 2.64 -20.48
N PRO A 87 -12.35 3.05 -21.71
CA PRO A 87 -13.73 3.17 -22.11
C PRO A 87 -14.43 1.80 -22.08
N LYS A 88 -15.77 1.83 -21.97
CA LYS A 88 -16.59 0.64 -21.70
C LYS A 88 -16.41 -0.47 -22.74
N ASP A 89 -16.29 -0.11 -24.00
CA ASP A 89 -16.09 -1.02 -25.13
C ASP A 89 -14.72 -1.71 -25.11
N GLU A 90 -13.64 -0.97 -24.81
CA GLU A 90 -12.30 -1.53 -24.59
C GLU A 90 -12.31 -2.53 -23.42
N LEU A 91 -12.95 -2.15 -22.31
CA LEU A 91 -13.09 -2.99 -21.13
C LEU A 91 -13.92 -4.26 -21.42
N GLU A 92 -15.03 -4.14 -22.14
CA GLU A 92 -15.85 -5.29 -22.54
C GLU A 92 -15.08 -6.26 -23.45
N LYS A 93 -14.28 -5.75 -24.39
CA LYS A 93 -13.41 -6.58 -25.25
C LYS A 93 -12.36 -7.31 -24.42
N LEU A 94 -11.73 -6.61 -23.48
CA LEU A 94 -10.74 -7.18 -22.57
C LEU A 94 -11.36 -8.27 -21.67
N GLN A 95 -12.53 -8.00 -21.08
CA GLN A 95 -13.26 -8.94 -20.23
C GLN A 95 -13.72 -10.19 -20.98
N LYS A 96 -14.16 -10.06 -22.24
CA LYS A 96 -14.51 -11.20 -23.11
C LYS A 96 -13.31 -12.11 -23.37
N THR A 97 -12.13 -11.50 -23.56
CA THR A 97 -10.88 -12.19 -23.90
C THR A 97 -10.26 -12.85 -22.67
N LEU A 98 -10.10 -12.11 -21.58
CA LEU A 98 -9.33 -12.52 -20.41
C LEU A 98 -10.17 -13.24 -19.34
N LYS A 99 -11.50 -13.11 -19.39
CA LYS A 99 -12.45 -13.61 -18.38
C LYS A 99 -12.28 -12.99 -16.98
N PHE A 100 -11.58 -11.86 -16.90
CA PHE A 100 -11.47 -11.00 -15.74
C PHE A 100 -11.38 -9.53 -16.19
N ALA A 101 -11.70 -8.61 -15.29
CA ALA A 101 -11.69 -7.17 -15.58
C ALA A 101 -10.30 -6.54 -15.43
N HIS A 102 -9.54 -6.97 -14.42
CA HIS A 102 -8.20 -6.45 -14.16
C HIS A 102 -7.33 -7.47 -13.42
N ILE A 103 -6.01 -7.35 -13.54
CA ILE A 103 -5.05 -8.15 -12.78
C ILE A 103 -3.99 -7.27 -12.13
N LYS A 104 -3.71 -7.56 -10.86
CA LYS A 104 -2.62 -6.95 -10.09
C LYS A 104 -1.67 -8.05 -9.62
N LEU A 105 -0.37 -7.77 -9.61
CA LEU A 105 0.61 -8.61 -8.92
C LEU A 105 0.87 -8.03 -7.54
N ILE A 106 0.70 -8.83 -6.50
CA ILE A 106 0.98 -8.44 -5.11
C ILE A 106 2.33 -9.03 -4.74
N THR A 107 3.20 -8.22 -4.15
CA THR A 107 4.50 -8.65 -3.65
C THR A 107 4.63 -8.27 -2.19
N GLY A 108 5.22 -9.15 -1.39
CA GLY A 108 5.53 -8.86 0.00
C GLY A 108 6.49 -9.87 0.60
N GLN A 109 7.07 -9.50 1.74
CA GLN A 109 7.96 -10.36 2.52
C GLN A 109 7.16 -11.11 3.57
N TYR A 110 7.23 -12.44 3.57
CA TYR A 110 6.65 -13.22 4.66
C TYR A 110 7.48 -13.07 5.93
N LYS A 111 6.83 -12.80 7.06
CA LYS A 111 7.50 -12.65 8.36
C LYS A 111 6.78 -13.45 9.45
N GLU A 112 7.57 -14.19 10.21
CA GLU A 112 7.17 -14.78 11.48
C GLU A 112 7.74 -13.99 12.65
N THR A 113 6.89 -13.68 13.62
CA THR A 113 7.31 -13.13 14.92
C THR A 113 7.24 -14.24 15.96
N LYS A 114 8.38 -14.49 16.63
CA LYS A 114 8.50 -15.52 17.66
C LYS A 114 8.34 -14.92 19.05
N GLY A 115 7.64 -15.62 19.92
CA GLY A 115 7.47 -15.26 21.32
C GLY A 115 8.76 -15.36 22.14
N LYS A 116 8.82 -14.62 23.26
CA LYS A 116 9.97 -14.59 24.19
C LYS A 116 10.15 -15.89 25.01
N GLY A 117 9.31 -16.91 24.82
CA GLY A 117 9.38 -18.18 25.55
C GLY A 117 10.52 -19.10 25.10
N LYS A 118 10.96 -20.01 25.99
CA LYS A 118 12.07 -20.98 25.83
C LYS A 118 12.05 -21.88 24.58
N LYS A 119 10.97 -21.88 23.79
CA LYS A 119 10.83 -22.66 22.55
C LYS A 119 10.57 -21.80 21.29
N GLY A 120 10.57 -20.47 21.41
CA GLY A 120 10.44 -19.56 20.25
C GLY A 120 9.23 -19.85 19.35
N LYS A 121 8.07 -20.18 19.94
CA LYS A 121 6.84 -20.47 19.18
C LYS A 121 6.47 -19.26 18.33
N VAL A 122 6.06 -19.48 17.09
CA VAL A 122 5.50 -18.44 16.22
C VAL A 122 4.21 -17.93 16.86
N GLU A 123 4.17 -16.64 17.18
CA GLU A 123 3.03 -15.96 17.81
C GLU A 123 2.24 -15.11 16.79
N LYS A 124 2.90 -14.70 15.72
CA LYS A 124 2.30 -13.86 14.68
C LYS A 124 2.94 -14.13 13.32
N ARG A 125 2.10 -14.17 12.29
CA ARG A 125 2.51 -14.31 10.89
C ARG A 125 1.95 -13.15 10.09
N ASP A 126 2.75 -12.64 9.17
CA ASP A 126 2.44 -11.42 8.42
C ASP A 126 3.09 -11.43 7.04
N PHE A 127 2.59 -10.55 6.17
CA PHE A 127 3.30 -10.13 4.97
C PHE A 127 3.63 -8.64 5.08
N LEU A 128 4.92 -8.34 5.14
CA LEU A 128 5.45 -6.98 5.21
C LEU A 128 5.69 -6.41 3.81
N ASP A 129 5.79 -5.07 3.73
CA ASP A 129 6.09 -4.32 2.51
C ASP A 129 5.18 -4.67 1.32
N LEU A 130 3.90 -4.93 1.61
CA LEU A 130 2.91 -5.30 0.60
C LEU A 130 2.69 -4.17 -0.40
N LYS A 131 2.97 -4.47 -1.66
CA LYS A 131 2.71 -3.59 -2.80
C LYS A 131 1.98 -4.35 -3.88
N PHE A 132 1.14 -3.64 -4.63
CA PHE A 132 0.61 -4.14 -5.88
C PHE A 132 1.27 -3.46 -7.08
N HIS A 133 1.33 -4.21 -8.17
CA HIS A 133 1.89 -3.80 -9.45
C HIS A 133 0.87 -4.07 -10.55
N ASP A 134 0.53 -3.02 -11.30
CA ASP A 134 -0.37 -3.14 -12.44
C ASP A 134 -0.12 -2.07 -13.50
N LEU A 135 -0.85 -2.22 -14.61
CA LEU A 135 -0.87 -1.31 -15.74
C LEU A 135 -2.32 -0.92 -16.00
N SER A 136 -2.59 0.38 -16.08
CA SER A 136 -3.85 0.94 -16.58
C SER A 136 -3.58 1.95 -17.68
N LYS A 137 -4.64 2.46 -18.29
CA LYS A 137 -4.58 3.65 -19.14
C LYS A 137 -4.33 4.91 -18.29
N GLU A 138 -3.58 5.88 -18.81
CA GLU A 138 -3.33 7.16 -18.11
C GLU A 138 -4.47 8.18 -18.28
N THR A 139 -5.15 8.14 -19.43
CA THR A 139 -6.29 9.01 -19.74
C THR A 139 -7.33 8.27 -20.59
N LYS A 140 -8.52 8.86 -20.79
CA LYS A 140 -9.57 8.26 -21.64
C LYS A 140 -9.27 8.34 -23.15
N ALA A 141 -8.22 9.05 -23.56
CA ALA A 141 -7.89 9.21 -24.98
C ALA A 141 -7.61 7.85 -25.62
N MET A 142 -8.02 7.64 -26.87
CA MET A 142 -7.90 6.34 -27.54
C MET A 142 -6.43 5.88 -27.61
N ASP A 143 -5.49 6.81 -27.79
CA ASP A 143 -4.06 6.55 -27.91
C ASP A 143 -3.27 6.89 -26.63
N ALA A 144 -3.94 6.86 -25.48
CA ALA A 144 -3.34 7.25 -24.22
C ALA A 144 -2.09 6.43 -23.85
N PRO A 145 -1.11 7.05 -23.19
CA PRO A 145 0.01 6.35 -22.61
C PRO A 145 -0.42 5.33 -21.54
N ILE A 146 0.47 4.40 -21.24
CA ILE A 146 0.30 3.48 -20.11
C ILE A 146 0.66 4.14 -18.77
N LYS A 147 -0.08 3.79 -17.73
CA LYS A 147 0.18 4.13 -16.33
C LYS A 147 0.56 2.86 -15.57
N LEU A 148 1.83 2.76 -15.18
CA LEU A 148 2.32 1.69 -14.30
C LEU A 148 2.26 2.16 -12.84
N ARG A 149 1.81 1.29 -11.93
CA ARG A 149 1.66 1.63 -10.50
C ARG A 149 2.41 0.64 -9.60
N HIS A 150 2.98 1.18 -8.51
CA HIS A 150 3.59 0.42 -7.41
C HIS A 150 3.07 1.01 -6.11
N THR A 151 1.88 0.61 -5.70
CA THR A 151 1.18 1.22 -4.57
C THR A 151 1.04 0.21 -3.44
N LYS A 152 0.96 0.70 -2.20
CA LYS A 152 0.69 -0.13 -1.02
C LYS A 152 -0.55 -0.97 -1.28
N TRP A 153 -0.44 -2.26 -1.00
CA TRP A 153 -1.57 -3.17 -1.01
C TRP A 153 -2.02 -3.38 0.43
N SER A 154 -3.31 -3.29 0.65
CA SER A 154 -3.95 -3.55 1.93
C SER A 154 -5.28 -4.22 1.69
N VAL A 155 -5.72 -5.01 2.67
CA VAL A 155 -7.01 -5.67 2.69
C VAL A 155 -7.63 -5.43 4.06
N SER A 156 -8.90 -5.02 4.09
CA SER A 156 -9.64 -4.82 5.32
C SER A 156 -10.23 -6.14 5.83
N LYS A 157 -10.70 -6.17 7.08
CA LYS A 157 -11.41 -7.33 7.62
C LYS A 157 -12.71 -7.61 6.86
N ASP A 158 -13.37 -6.57 6.38
CA ASP A 158 -14.66 -6.67 5.69
C ASP A 158 -14.47 -7.21 4.26
N ASP A 159 -13.35 -6.88 3.61
CA ASP A 159 -13.06 -7.30 2.24
C ASP A 159 -12.42 -8.68 2.15
N LYS A 160 -11.90 -9.23 3.27
CA LYS A 160 -11.01 -10.40 3.23
C LYS A 160 -11.63 -11.63 2.55
N GLU A 161 -12.92 -11.88 2.75
CA GLU A 161 -13.59 -13.05 2.17
C GLU A 161 -13.76 -12.90 0.65
N GLU A 162 -14.09 -11.70 0.15
CA GLU A 162 -14.16 -11.44 -1.28
C GLU A 162 -12.79 -11.64 -1.97
N TRP A 163 -11.71 -11.23 -1.31
CA TRP A 163 -10.38 -11.26 -1.92
C TRP A 163 -9.75 -12.65 -1.89
N LYS A 164 -10.14 -13.51 -0.93
CA LYS A 164 -9.67 -14.91 -0.87
C LYS A 164 -9.97 -15.68 -2.15
N GLU A 165 -11.07 -15.43 -2.82
CA GLU A 165 -11.41 -16.14 -4.07
C GLU A 165 -10.67 -15.57 -5.29
N GLN A 166 -10.20 -14.32 -5.20
CA GLN A 166 -9.61 -13.59 -6.31
C GLN A 166 -8.08 -13.70 -6.38
N ILE A 167 -7.45 -14.22 -5.33
CA ILE A 167 -6.00 -14.28 -5.20
C ILE A 167 -5.47 -15.69 -5.39
N SER A 168 -4.40 -15.78 -6.18
CA SER A 168 -3.64 -17.00 -6.44
C SER A 168 -2.16 -16.78 -6.17
N PHE A 169 -1.48 -17.81 -5.66
CA PHE A 169 -0.02 -17.80 -5.56
C PHE A 169 0.61 -17.89 -6.95
N VAL A 170 1.66 -17.11 -7.16
CA VAL A 170 2.44 -17.14 -8.41
C VAL A 170 3.77 -17.84 -8.17
N LYS A 171 4.63 -17.27 -7.31
CA LYS A 171 5.96 -17.81 -7.02
C LYS A 171 6.64 -17.15 -5.83
N GLU A 172 7.69 -17.79 -5.34
CA GLU A 172 8.71 -17.18 -4.50
C GLU A 172 9.64 -16.29 -5.35
N THR A 173 10.13 -15.20 -4.78
CA THR A 173 11.07 -14.27 -5.41
C THR A 173 12.08 -13.74 -4.39
N THR A 174 12.85 -12.71 -4.75
CA THR A 174 13.86 -12.09 -3.88
C THR A 174 13.66 -10.58 -3.79
N LYS A 175 14.10 -9.98 -2.68
CA LYS A 175 14.10 -8.53 -2.53
C LYS A 175 14.81 -7.83 -3.70
N ALA A 176 15.95 -8.35 -4.15
CA ALA A 176 16.72 -7.77 -5.24
C ALA A 176 15.92 -7.68 -6.55
N LYS A 177 15.10 -8.69 -6.87
CA LYS A 177 14.22 -8.65 -8.04
C LYS A 177 13.05 -7.70 -7.89
N ILE A 178 12.49 -7.58 -6.68
CA ILE A 178 11.45 -6.59 -6.37
C ILE A 178 12.00 -5.17 -6.49
N ASP A 179 13.20 -4.91 -5.94
CA ASP A 179 13.86 -3.62 -6.03
C ASP A 179 14.21 -3.24 -7.48
N ALA A 180 14.43 -4.23 -8.36
CA ALA A 180 14.70 -4.03 -9.78
C ALA A 180 13.45 -3.73 -10.64
N LEU A 181 12.23 -3.80 -10.07
CA LEU A 181 10.98 -3.58 -10.81
C LEU A 181 10.94 -2.25 -11.56
N SER A 182 11.41 -1.15 -10.95
CA SER A 182 11.42 0.17 -11.59
C SER A 182 12.27 0.20 -12.87
N GLY A 183 13.34 -0.59 -12.93
CA GLY A 183 14.14 -0.76 -14.15
C GLY A 183 13.42 -1.59 -15.21
N PHE A 184 12.69 -2.63 -14.81
CA PHE A 184 11.86 -3.42 -15.73
C PHE A 184 10.72 -2.59 -16.31
N ASP A 185 10.10 -1.72 -15.50
CA ASP A 185 9.08 -0.76 -15.89
C ASP A 185 9.57 0.23 -16.93
N ALA A 186 10.76 0.81 -16.71
CA ALA A 186 11.37 1.73 -17.66
C ALA A 186 11.59 1.06 -19.03
N GLY A 187 12.07 -0.19 -19.03
CA GLY A 187 12.19 -0.99 -20.24
C GLY A 187 10.84 -1.27 -20.89
N TYR A 188 9.84 -1.69 -20.11
CA TYR A 188 8.51 -1.99 -20.61
C TYR A 188 7.84 -0.76 -21.24
N LYS A 189 7.91 0.42 -20.59
CA LYS A 189 7.38 1.69 -21.12
C LYS A 189 8.06 2.13 -22.40
N LYS A 190 9.37 1.88 -22.54
CA LYS A 190 10.11 2.19 -23.76
C LYS A 190 9.61 1.37 -24.95
N ASP A 191 9.37 0.08 -24.72
CA ASP A 191 8.94 -0.85 -25.78
C ASP A 191 7.42 -0.78 -26.04
N HIS A 192 6.64 -0.34 -25.04
CA HIS A 192 5.18 -0.33 -25.06
C HIS A 192 4.59 1.01 -24.54
N PRO A 193 4.82 2.13 -25.24
CA PRO A 193 4.48 3.46 -24.71
C PRO A 193 2.97 3.73 -24.63
N LYS A 194 2.15 3.08 -25.47
CA LYS A 194 0.70 3.31 -25.58
C LYS A 194 -0.11 2.11 -25.18
N TYR A 195 -1.20 2.34 -24.45
CA TYR A 195 -2.12 1.27 -24.04
C TYR A 195 -2.76 0.59 -25.27
N SER A 196 -2.96 -0.72 -25.18
CA SER A 196 -3.65 -1.50 -26.20
C SER A 196 -4.36 -2.68 -25.56
N VAL A 197 -5.67 -2.79 -25.79
CA VAL A 197 -6.48 -3.94 -25.34
C VAL A 197 -5.92 -5.26 -25.88
N ASP A 198 -5.32 -5.27 -27.06
CA ASP A 198 -4.92 -6.49 -27.74
C ASP A 198 -3.55 -7.02 -27.29
N ASN A 199 -2.60 -6.13 -26.98
CA ASN A 199 -1.21 -6.53 -26.71
C ASN A 199 -0.43 -5.68 -25.70
N ASN A 200 -1.02 -4.62 -25.13
CA ASN A 200 -0.39 -3.80 -24.09
C ASN A 200 -1.40 -3.35 -23.01
N ASN A 201 -1.78 -4.29 -22.16
CA ASN A 201 -2.79 -4.14 -21.11
C ASN A 201 -2.30 -4.71 -19.77
N CYS A 202 -3.16 -4.72 -18.76
CA CYS A 202 -2.84 -5.22 -17.43
C CYS A 202 -2.33 -6.67 -17.42
N ASN A 203 -2.85 -7.53 -18.29
CA ASN A 203 -2.43 -8.92 -18.38
C ASN A 203 -1.08 -9.09 -19.07
N SER A 204 -0.84 -8.41 -20.20
CA SER A 204 0.46 -8.49 -20.87
C SER A 204 1.59 -7.99 -19.96
N TYR A 205 1.33 -6.92 -19.21
CA TYR A 205 2.25 -6.39 -18.22
C TYR A 205 2.46 -7.35 -17.04
N ALA A 206 1.40 -7.92 -16.47
CA ALA A 206 1.53 -8.91 -15.41
C ALA A 206 2.36 -10.13 -15.87
N GLU A 207 2.13 -10.64 -17.08
CA GLU A 207 2.92 -11.74 -17.64
C GLU A 207 4.39 -11.36 -17.88
N PHE A 208 4.66 -10.12 -18.28
CA PHE A 208 6.03 -9.60 -18.38
C PHE A 208 6.73 -9.58 -17.02
N ILE A 209 6.11 -9.00 -15.99
CA ILE A 209 6.71 -8.90 -14.65
C ILE A 209 6.87 -10.29 -14.02
N LYS A 210 5.91 -11.20 -14.20
CA LYS A 210 6.04 -12.60 -13.75
C LYS A 210 7.27 -13.28 -14.33
N LYS A 211 7.73 -12.94 -15.53
CA LYS A 211 8.97 -13.52 -16.11
C LYS A 211 10.24 -12.90 -15.52
N LYS A 212 10.15 -11.66 -15.02
CA LYS A 212 11.30 -10.91 -14.46
C LYS A 212 11.54 -11.19 -12.97
N LEU A 213 10.47 -11.42 -12.21
CA LEU A 213 10.55 -11.77 -10.78
C LEU A 213 11.15 -13.16 -10.53
#